data_AF-A0A952VNP4-F1
#
_entry.id   AF-A0A952VNP4-F1
#
_cell.length_a   1.000
_cell.length_b   1.000
_cell.length_c   1.000
_cell.angle_alpha   90.00
_cell.angle_beta   90.00
_cell.angle_gamma   90.00
#
_symmetry.space_group_name_H-M   'P 1'
#
loop_
_entity.id
_entity.type
_entity.pdbx_description
1 polymer ?
#
loop_
_entity_poly.entity_id
_entity_poly.type
_entity_poly.pdbx_seq_one_letter_code
_entity_poly.pdbx_strand_id
1 'polypeptide(L)'
;MMESLAWAEGTGGGGAAASGGAGGILSLIPFLLIFVIFYFLLIRPQQQKQKQQQALLDAVKKGDKVVTTSGIWGTVTNLGKDTVTLQIADNTK
;
A
#
# COMPACT_ATOMS: atom_id res chain seq x y z
N MET A 1 -47.64 10.70 -28.24
CA MET A 1 -46.72 9.66 -27.72
C MET A 1 -45.32 10.08 -28.17
N MET A 2 -44.62 11.00 -27.50
CA MET A 2 -43.93 10.93 -26.19
C MET A 2 -43.05 9.69 -26.03
N GLU A 3 -42.01 9.62 -26.85
CA GLU A 3 -40.85 8.76 -26.66
C GLU A 3 -39.78 9.54 -25.86
N SER A 4 -39.34 8.92 -24.77
CA SER A 4 -38.00 8.99 -24.17
C SER A 4 -37.45 10.34 -23.67
N LEU A 5 -37.92 10.75 -22.48
CA LEU A 5 -37.03 11.40 -21.51
C LEU A 5 -36.20 10.29 -20.83
N ALA A 6 -35.09 9.93 -21.45
CA ALA A 6 -34.04 9.13 -20.84
C ALA A 6 -33.28 10.02 -19.84
N TRP A 7 -33.71 10.01 -18.58
CA TRP A 7 -32.90 10.51 -17.47
C TRP A 7 -31.90 9.41 -17.10
N ALA A 8 -30.69 9.51 -17.65
CA ALA A 8 -29.53 8.75 -17.24
C ALA A 8 -28.75 9.55 -16.19
N GLU A 9 -28.90 9.09 -14.94
CA GLU A 9 -27.89 8.86 -13.90
C GLU A 9 -26.60 9.71 -13.85
N GLY A 10 -26.30 10.21 -12.64
CA GLY A 10 -25.00 10.79 -12.32
C GLY A 10 -24.93 11.35 -10.90
N THR A 11 -25.02 10.47 -9.92
CA THR A 11 -24.60 10.57 -8.51
C THR A 11 -23.77 11.81 -8.09
N GLY A 12 -24.40 12.62 -7.22
CA GLY A 12 -23.87 13.18 -5.96
C GLY A 12 -22.42 13.65 -5.83
N GLY A 13 -22.26 14.95 -5.52
CA GLY A 13 -21.04 15.53 -4.93
C GLY A 13 -20.98 17.05 -5.11
N GLY A 14 -21.20 17.82 -4.04
CA GLY A 14 -21.56 19.24 -4.11
C GLY A 14 -20.45 20.24 -4.47
N GLY A 15 -20.91 21.36 -5.08
CA GLY A 15 -20.28 22.69 -5.15
C GLY A 15 -19.10 22.82 -6.14
N ALA A 16 -19.01 23.81 -7.02
CA ALA A 16 -19.77 25.03 -7.26
C ALA A 16 -19.56 25.49 -8.72
N ALA A 17 -20.50 26.27 -9.23
CA ALA A 17 -20.48 26.86 -10.56
C ALA A 17 -19.29 27.81 -10.77
N ALA A 18 -18.68 27.78 -11.96
CA ALA A 18 -18.14 28.98 -12.61
C ALA A 18 -17.92 28.75 -14.12
N SER A 19 -18.57 29.61 -14.88
CA SER A 19 -18.57 29.81 -16.32
C SER A 19 -17.19 30.11 -16.93
N GLY A 20 -16.96 29.62 -18.16
CA GLY A 20 -16.23 30.28 -19.26
C GLY A 20 -14.75 30.69 -19.07
N GLY A 21 -13.86 30.15 -19.91
CA GLY A 21 -12.53 30.72 -20.23
C GLY A 21 -11.40 30.46 -19.22
N ALA A 22 -11.65 30.62 -17.92
CA ALA A 22 -10.75 30.20 -16.83
C ALA A 22 -11.08 28.80 -16.29
N GLY A 23 -12.17 28.21 -16.79
CA GLY A 23 -12.70 26.91 -16.36
C GLY A 23 -11.83 25.71 -16.74
N GLY A 24 -10.92 25.80 -17.71
CA GLY A 24 -10.11 24.65 -18.13
C GLY A 24 -9.06 24.20 -17.10
N ILE A 25 -8.32 25.15 -16.53
CA ILE A 25 -7.33 24.88 -15.45
C ILE A 25 -8.03 24.63 -14.12
N LEU A 26 -9.07 25.41 -13.80
CA LEU A 26 -9.88 25.20 -12.60
C LEU A 26 -10.62 23.83 -12.65
N SER A 27 -10.96 23.32 -13.84
CA SER A 27 -11.52 21.97 -14.03
C SER A 27 -10.49 20.85 -13.91
N LEU A 28 -9.19 21.13 -14.04
CA LEU A 28 -8.13 20.14 -13.82
C LEU A 28 -7.76 19.99 -12.34
N ILE A 29 -8.04 21.00 -11.52
CA ILE A 29 -7.81 20.98 -10.06
C ILE A 29 -8.45 19.74 -9.39
N PRO A 30 -9.73 19.40 -9.58
CA PRO A 30 -10.32 18.24 -8.92
C PRO A 30 -9.65 16.91 -9.34
N PHE A 31 -9.28 16.76 -10.62
CA PHE A 31 -8.53 15.59 -11.09
C PHE A 31 -7.15 15.48 -10.44
N LEU A 32 -6.38 16.58 -10.39
CA LEU A 32 -5.08 16.61 -9.74
C LEU A 32 -5.18 16.31 -8.24
N LEU A 33 -6.20 16.86 -7.57
CA LEU A 33 -6.44 16.66 -6.14
C LEU A 33 -6.74 15.19 -5.81
N ILE A 34 -7.54 14.53 -6.64
CA ILE A 34 -7.78 13.08 -6.58
C ILE A 34 -6.49 12.29 -6.78
N PHE A 35 -5.69 12.60 -7.81
CA PHE A 35 -4.39 11.95 -8.02
C PHE A 35 -3.46 12.12 -6.83
N VAL A 36 -3.40 13.31 -6.23
CA VAL A 36 -2.59 13.60 -5.04
C VAL A 36 -3.09 12.80 -3.84
N ILE A 37 -4.40 12.72 -3.60
CA ILE A 37 -4.96 11.93 -2.51
C ILE A 37 -4.64 10.44 -2.70
N PHE A 38 -4.90 9.86 -3.88
CA PHE A 38 -4.61 8.45 -4.14
C PHE A 38 -3.11 8.15 -4.10
N TYR A 39 -2.26 9.03 -4.63
CA TYR A 39 -0.81 8.91 -4.53
C TYR A 39 -0.37 8.90 -3.07
N PHE A 40 -0.84 9.87 -2.27
CA PHE A 40 -0.46 9.98 -0.86
C PHE A 40 -1.00 8.84 -0.01
N LEU A 41 -2.22 8.38 -0.29
CA LEU A 41 -2.84 7.25 0.41
C LEU A 41 -2.20 5.91 0.05
N LEU A 42 -1.58 5.73 -1.11
CA LEU A 42 -0.97 4.45 -1.51
C LEU A 42 0.53 4.41 -1.16
N ILE A 43 1.26 5.50 -1.36
CA ILE A 43 2.70 5.56 -1.04
C ILE A 43 2.98 5.55 0.46
N ARG A 44 2.19 6.27 1.27
CA ARG A 44 2.39 6.31 2.72
C ARG A 44 2.22 4.94 3.41
N PRO A 45 1.17 4.13 3.16
CA PRO A 45 1.05 2.82 3.78
C PRO A 45 2.07 1.83 3.23
N GLN A 46 2.51 1.98 1.97
CA GLN A 46 3.52 1.08 1.40
C GLN A 46 4.88 1.26 2.08
N GLN A 47 5.31 2.50 2.34
CA GLN A 47 6.53 2.78 3.09
C GLN A 47 6.47 2.23 4.52
N GLN A 48 5.30 2.26 5.18
CA GLN A 48 5.16 1.69 6.52
C GLN A 48 5.36 0.17 6.53
N LYS A 49 4.82 -0.55 5.54
CA LYS A 49 5.02 -2.00 5.44
C LYS A 49 6.49 -2.37 5.23
N GLN A 50 7.20 -1.64 4.35
CA GLN A 50 8.63 -1.88 4.12
C GLN A 50 9.47 -1.57 5.37
N LYS A 51 9.17 -0.47 6.08
CA LYS A 51 9.84 -0.13 7.34
C LYS A 51 9.61 -1.17 8.43
N GLN A 52 8.39 -1.71 8.53
CA GLN A 52 8.09 -2.78 9.49
C GLN A 52 8.87 -4.05 9.16
N GLN A 53 8.96 -4.44 7.87
CA GLN A 53 9.75 -5.60 7.47
C GLN A 53 11.24 -5.41 7.75
N GLN A 54 11.81 -4.24 7.46
CA GLN A 54 13.19 -3.92 7.79
C GLN A 54 13.43 -3.92 9.31
N ALA A 55 12.53 -3.33 10.08
CA ALA A 55 12.63 -3.33 11.55
C ALA A 55 12.56 -4.75 12.15
N LEU A 56 11.77 -5.65 11.54
CA LEU A 56 11.71 -7.06 11.94
C LEU A 56 13.03 -7.78 11.63
N LEU A 57 13.67 -7.48 10.49
CA LEU A 57 14.98 -8.05 10.15
C LEU A 57 16.09 -7.53 11.07
N ASP A 58 16.08 -6.24 11.39
CA ASP A 58 17.04 -5.60 12.32
C ASP A 58 16.89 -6.09 13.76
N ALA A 59 15.66 -6.45 14.15
CA ALA A 59 15.39 -6.99 15.48
C ALA A 59 15.91 -8.42 15.67
N VAL A 60 16.09 -9.17 14.58
CA VAL A 60 16.53 -10.57 14.61
C VAL A 60 18.04 -10.66 14.80
N LYS A 61 18.46 -11.32 15.87
CA LYS A 61 19.87 -11.54 16.21
C LYS A 61 20.25 -13.01 16.09
N LYS A 62 21.56 -13.28 16.05
CA LYS A 62 22.08 -14.65 16.13
C LYS A 62 21.61 -15.28 17.45
N GLY A 63 21.03 -16.47 17.36
CA GLY A 63 20.46 -17.20 18.50
C GLY A 63 18.96 -17.01 18.69
N ASP A 64 18.30 -16.12 17.95
CA ASP A 64 16.84 -15.94 18.05
C ASP A 64 16.10 -17.07 17.35
N LYS A 65 15.00 -17.49 17.98
CA LYS A 65 14.02 -18.40 17.39
C LYS A 65 13.07 -17.60 16.51
N VAL A 66 12.99 -17.97 15.24
CA VAL A 66 12.17 -17.27 14.26
C VAL A 66 11.27 -18.26 13.53
N VAL A 67 10.10 -17.76 13.12
CA VAL A 67 9.17 -18.45 12.24
C VAL A 67 9.18 -17.75 10.90
N THR A 68 9.46 -18.50 9.82
CA THR A 68 9.34 -17.97 8.47
C THR A 68 7.87 -17.90 8.06
N THR A 69 7.54 -17.10 7.04
CA THR A 69 6.18 -17.00 6.48
C THR A 69 5.65 -18.33 5.94
N SER A 70 6.54 -19.28 5.64
CA SER A 70 6.21 -20.65 5.23
C SER A 70 5.94 -21.62 6.40
N GLY A 71 5.98 -21.14 7.66
CA GLY A 71 5.72 -21.94 8.86
C GLY A 71 6.91 -22.75 9.36
N ILE A 72 8.13 -22.43 8.93
CA ILE A 72 9.34 -23.15 9.35
C ILE A 72 9.86 -22.54 10.65
N TRP A 73 10.12 -23.39 11.63
CA TRP A 73 10.68 -23.01 12.93
C TRP A 73 12.17 -23.26 12.93
N GLY A 74 12.97 -22.23 13.18
CA GLY A 74 14.43 -22.35 13.20
C GLY A 74 15.09 -21.36 14.14
N THR A 75 16.36 -21.60 14.44
CA THR A 75 17.22 -20.70 15.20
C THR A 75 18.21 -20.03 14.25
N VAL A 76 18.44 -18.72 14.39
CA VAL A 76 19.35 -17.99 13.50
C VAL A 76 20.82 -18.26 13.89
N THR A 77 21.57 -18.93 13.03
CA THR A 77 22.98 -19.28 13.28
C THR A 77 23.93 -18.24 12.70
N ASN A 78 23.60 -17.68 11.54
CA ASN A 78 24.37 -16.61 10.91
C ASN A 78 23.47 -15.58 10.22
N LEU A 79 23.90 -14.32 10.27
CA LEU A 79 23.26 -13.17 9.63
C LEU A 79 24.28 -12.57 8.65
N GLY A 80 23.99 -12.67 7.36
CA GLY A 80 24.67 -11.93 6.30
C GLY A 80 23.89 -10.66 5.94
N LYS A 81 24.44 -9.83 5.04
CA LYS A 81 23.81 -8.55 4.64
C LYS A 81 22.43 -8.73 3.99
N ASP A 82 22.28 -9.74 3.15
CA ASP A 82 21.03 -10.03 2.43
C ASP A 82 20.52 -11.47 2.63
N THR A 83 21.24 -12.29 3.40
CA THR A 83 20.96 -13.72 3.59
C THR A 83 21.06 -14.11 5.05
N VAL A 84 20.07 -14.86 5.55
CA VAL A 84 20.03 -15.39 6.92
C VAL A 84 20.18 -16.90 6.87
N THR A 85 21.11 -17.46 7.66
CA THR A 85 21.27 -18.90 7.83
C THR A 85 20.49 -19.35 9.05
N LEU A 86 19.46 -20.16 8.82
CA LEU A 86 18.63 -20.73 9.88
C LEU A 86 18.96 -22.20 10.08
N GLN A 87 19.10 -22.59 11.35
CA GLN A 87 19.18 -23.99 11.76
C GLN A 87 17.79 -24.46 12.17
N ILE A 88 17.24 -25.35 11.35
CA ILE A 88 15.88 -25.89 11.47
C ILE A 88 16.05 -27.30 12.02
N ALA A 89 15.91 -27.46 13.34
CA ALA A 89 15.97 -28.70 14.13
C ALA A 89 16.96 -29.80 13.68
N ASP A 90 17.95 -30.10 14.53
CA ASP A 90 18.89 -31.23 14.35
C ASP A 90 18.30 -32.64 14.61
N ASN A 91 16.98 -32.82 14.72
CA ASN A 91 16.42 -34.10 15.16
C ASN A 91 15.01 -34.41 14.62
N THR A 92 14.90 -34.60 13.30
CA THR A 92 13.80 -35.38 12.74
C THR A 92 14.00 -36.86 13.10
N LYS A 93 13.07 -37.41 13.89
CA LYS A 93 12.63 -38.81 13.74
C LYS A 93 11.35 -38.81 12.91
#